data_AF-K1TUQ3-F1
#
_entry.id   AF-K1TUQ3-F1
#
_cell.length_a   1.000
_cell.length_b   1.000
_cell.length_c   1.000
_cell.angle_alpha   90.00
_cell.angle_beta   90.00
_cell.angle_gamma   90.00
#
_symmetry.space_group_name_H-M   'P 1'
#
loop_
_entity.id
_entity.type
_entity.pdbx_description
1 polymer ?
#
loop_
_entity_poly.entity_id
_entity_poly.type
_entity_poly.pdbx_seq_one_letter_code
_entity_poly.pdbx_strand_id
1 'polypeptide(L)'
;SIDAPSQDFTSLVISQGVMWISTSKGIVKYMPGEPVQLFNKYDGLTCDQFMPNAGLLASDGRIYFGSTRGFNCFYPYLVKINQVAPPVAITSVELFGQPIEAGSDQLEKSLSHAAELNLSHNENTINISFAALSYVSPEKNQYAYKLEGVDKDWIYTHEHRANYTNLPAGTYTFLVKATNNDGVWSKNEARLQIVVHPPFWWSLPAKILYLLLIGYAIYWFTQSRLKREKRRHQEELDQLERKQDQEMRDARLQFFTMIAH
;
A
#
# COMPACT_ATOMS: atom_id res chain seq x y z
N SER A 1 -23.05 -25.81 20.19
CA SER A 1 -22.44 -24.57 20.68
C SER A 1 -23.01 -23.42 19.86
N ILE A 2 -23.61 -22.40 20.48
CA ILE A 2 -24.04 -21.20 19.75
C ILE A 2 -22.77 -20.38 19.56
N ASP A 3 -22.37 -20.13 18.30
CA ASP A 3 -21.21 -19.31 17.98
C ASP A 3 -21.59 -17.82 18.13
N ALA A 4 -21.78 -17.39 19.38
CA ALA A 4 -22.21 -16.05 19.73
C ALA A 4 -20.99 -15.16 20.05
N PRO A 5 -21.01 -13.88 19.65
CA PRO A 5 -19.91 -12.92 19.90
C PRO A 5 -19.68 -12.59 21.39
N SER A 6 -20.55 -13.07 22.28
CA SER A 6 -20.39 -13.06 23.74
C SER A 6 -20.93 -14.37 24.33
N GLN A 7 -20.23 -14.92 25.33
CA GLN A 7 -20.69 -16.09 26.09
C GLN A 7 -21.48 -15.73 27.35
N ASP A 8 -21.60 -14.42 27.64
CA ASP A 8 -22.32 -13.92 28.81
C ASP A 8 -23.78 -13.68 28.46
N PHE A 9 -24.62 -14.71 28.64
CA PHE A 9 -26.06 -14.61 28.43
C PHE A 9 -26.76 -14.15 29.72
N THR A 10 -27.49 -13.03 29.66
CA THR A 10 -28.15 -12.44 30.83
C THR A 10 -29.64 -12.78 30.89
N SER A 11 -30.33 -12.82 29.76
CA SER A 11 -31.73 -13.26 29.68
C SER A 11 -32.07 -13.77 28.28
N LEU A 12 -33.11 -14.60 28.18
CA LEU A 12 -33.56 -15.22 26.94
C LEU A 12 -35.08 -15.07 26.83
N VAL A 13 -35.54 -14.67 25.65
CA VAL A 13 -36.95 -14.60 25.28
C VAL A 13 -37.13 -15.29 23.93
N ILE A 14 -38.11 -16.18 23.82
CA ILE A 14 -38.42 -16.88 22.58
C ILE A 14 -39.73 -16.32 22.01
N SER A 15 -39.70 -15.92 20.74
CA SER A 15 -40.89 -15.49 20.02
C SER A 15 -40.87 -16.07 18.61
N GLN A 16 -41.93 -16.82 18.25
CA GLN A 16 -42.14 -17.39 16.91
C GLN A 16 -40.94 -18.21 16.39
N GLY A 17 -40.29 -18.99 17.27
CA GLY A 17 -39.13 -19.82 16.90
C GLY A 17 -37.79 -19.07 16.79
N VAL A 18 -37.79 -17.76 17.04
CA VAL A 18 -36.58 -16.93 17.15
C VAL A 18 -36.22 -16.74 18.61
N MET A 19 -34.95 -16.97 18.93
CA MET A 19 -34.40 -16.71 20.25
C MET A 19 -33.79 -15.31 20.28
N TRP A 20 -34.25 -14.49 21.21
CA TRP A 20 -33.69 -13.18 21.52
C TRP A 20 -32.98 -13.28 22.85
N ILE A 21 -31.68 -13.04 22.85
CA ILE A 21 -30.81 -13.27 24.00
C ILE A 21 -30.12 -11.96 24.34
N SER A 22 -30.28 -11.46 25.56
CA SER A 22 -29.52 -10.29 26.02
C SER A 22 -28.14 -10.72 26.52
N THR A 23 -27.13 -9.90 26.28
CA THR A 23 -25.73 -10.13 26.65
C THR A 23 -25.08 -8.88 27.23
N SER A 24 -23.80 -8.98 27.60
CA SER A 24 -22.94 -7.83 27.96
C SER A 24 -22.58 -6.91 26.79
N LYS A 25 -22.80 -7.36 25.53
CA LYS A 25 -22.46 -6.64 24.29
C LYS A 25 -23.67 -6.21 23.47
N GLY A 26 -24.88 -6.40 24.00
CA GLY A 26 -26.13 -6.11 23.30
C GLY A 26 -27.11 -7.29 23.25
N ILE A 27 -28.02 -7.28 22.29
CA ILE A 27 -29.06 -8.29 22.08
C ILE A 27 -28.69 -9.15 20.87
N VAL A 28 -28.67 -10.46 21.07
CA VAL A 28 -28.42 -11.46 20.04
C VAL A 28 -29.75 -12.01 19.55
N LYS A 29 -29.95 -12.01 18.24
CA LYS A 29 -31.01 -12.75 17.57
C LYS A 29 -30.43 -14.04 17.00
N TYR A 30 -31.02 -15.16 17.38
CA TYR A 30 -30.63 -16.48 16.92
C TYR A 30 -31.83 -17.22 16.34
N MET A 31 -31.65 -17.72 15.12
CA MET A 31 -32.56 -18.64 14.47
C MET A 31 -31.75 -19.82 13.93
N PRO A 32 -32.15 -21.07 14.16
CA PRO A 32 -31.46 -22.23 13.62
C PRO A 32 -31.35 -22.16 12.09
N GLY A 33 -30.13 -22.26 11.56
CA GLY A 33 -29.85 -22.19 10.12
C GLY A 33 -29.54 -20.80 9.57
N GLU A 34 -29.69 -19.74 10.37
CA GLU A 34 -29.29 -18.37 10.02
C GLU A 34 -28.04 -17.93 10.79
N PRO A 35 -27.25 -16.98 10.25
CA PRO A 35 -26.16 -16.36 11.00
C PRO A 35 -26.67 -15.63 12.24
N VAL A 36 -25.93 -15.74 13.34
CA VAL A 36 -26.21 -15.03 14.60
C VAL A 36 -26.09 -13.52 14.37
N GLN A 37 -27.11 -12.77 14.78
CA GLN A 37 -27.13 -11.31 14.62
C GLN A 37 -26.97 -10.62 15.97
N LEU A 38 -26.08 -9.64 16.05
CA LEU A 38 -25.83 -8.84 17.25
C LEU A 38 -26.31 -7.40 17.05
N PHE A 39 -27.27 -7.01 17.87
CA PHE A 39 -27.74 -5.64 18.01
C PHE A 39 -27.06 -4.99 19.22
N ASN A 40 -26.52 -3.79 19.07
CA ASN A 40 -25.82 -3.03 20.09
C ASN A 40 -26.32 -1.56 20.09
N LYS A 41 -25.66 -0.70 20.87
CA LYS A 41 -26.02 0.73 20.97
C LYS A 41 -26.10 1.46 19.63
N TYR A 42 -25.33 1.03 18.63
CA TYR A 42 -25.32 1.66 17.31
C TYR A 42 -26.52 1.29 16.44
N ASP A 43 -27.33 0.29 16.82
CA ASP A 43 -28.60 -0.03 16.16
C ASP A 43 -29.82 0.58 16.86
N GLY A 44 -29.58 1.47 17.83
CA GLY A 44 -30.63 2.16 18.58
C GLY A 44 -30.90 1.61 19.98
N LEU A 45 -30.10 0.66 20.48
CA LEU A 45 -30.19 0.24 21.88
C LEU A 45 -29.69 1.35 22.82
N THR A 46 -30.36 1.54 23.95
CA THR A 46 -29.96 2.57 24.94
C THR A 46 -28.57 2.29 25.54
N CYS A 47 -28.18 1.02 25.67
CA CYS A 47 -26.85 0.58 26.08
C CYS A 47 -26.60 -0.90 25.71
N ASP A 48 -25.34 -1.31 25.81
CA ASP A 48 -24.92 -2.69 25.48
C ASP A 48 -25.09 -3.66 26.67
N GLN A 49 -25.20 -3.14 27.90
CA GLN A 49 -25.23 -3.94 29.13
C GLN A 49 -26.66 -4.16 29.63
N PHE A 50 -27.10 -5.41 29.58
CA PHE A 50 -28.42 -5.83 30.04
C PHE A 50 -28.37 -6.52 31.40
N MET A 51 -29.44 -6.37 32.19
CA MET A 51 -29.54 -6.98 33.50
C MET A 51 -29.91 -8.47 33.39
N PRO A 52 -29.36 -9.34 34.26
CA PRO A 52 -29.77 -10.73 34.33
C PRO A 52 -31.27 -10.89 34.60
N ASN A 53 -31.90 -11.86 33.95
CA ASN A 53 -33.33 -12.20 34.07
C ASN A 53 -34.30 -11.04 33.77
N ALA A 54 -33.85 -9.96 33.12
CA ALA A 54 -34.67 -8.80 32.81
C ALA A 54 -35.26 -8.86 31.39
N GLY A 55 -35.70 -10.05 30.94
CA GLY A 55 -36.34 -10.27 29.65
C GLY A 55 -37.83 -10.58 29.81
N LEU A 56 -38.69 -9.91 29.05
CA LEU A 56 -40.15 -10.13 29.10
C LEU A 56 -40.75 -10.11 27.69
N LEU A 57 -41.57 -11.12 27.37
CA LEU A 57 -42.48 -11.09 26.22
C LEU A 57 -43.86 -10.64 26.70
N ALA A 58 -44.31 -9.48 26.24
CA ALA A 58 -45.65 -8.97 26.53
C ALA A 58 -46.72 -9.65 25.66
N SER A 59 -47.97 -9.60 26.12
CA SER A 59 -49.12 -10.21 25.43
C SER A 59 -49.42 -9.57 24.06
N ASP A 60 -48.98 -8.34 23.83
CA ASP A 60 -49.06 -7.66 22.53
C ASP A 60 -47.92 -8.06 21.57
N GLY A 61 -47.04 -8.97 22.00
CA GLY A 61 -45.93 -9.47 21.20
C GLY A 61 -44.66 -8.62 21.26
N ARG A 62 -44.60 -7.55 22.09
CA ARG A 62 -43.36 -6.80 22.33
C ARG A 62 -42.41 -7.56 23.23
N ILE A 63 -41.12 -7.50 22.90
CA ILE A 63 -40.05 -7.96 23.78
C ILE A 63 -39.51 -6.76 24.53
N TYR A 64 -39.31 -6.91 25.84
CA TYR A 64 -38.68 -5.95 26.72
C TYR A 64 -37.39 -6.55 27.27
N PHE A 65 -36.30 -5.79 27.20
CA PHE A 65 -35.06 -6.10 27.89
C PHE A 65 -34.65 -4.94 28.79
N GLY A 66 -34.53 -5.21 30.08
CA GLY A 66 -34.06 -4.28 31.10
C GLY A 66 -32.55 -4.13 31.06
N SER A 67 -32.09 -2.89 31.16
CA SER A 67 -30.68 -2.52 31.10
C SER A 67 -30.31 -1.60 32.25
N THR A 68 -29.01 -1.36 32.44
CA THR A 68 -28.54 -0.42 33.48
C THR A 68 -28.98 1.02 33.26
N ARG A 69 -29.47 1.35 32.06
CA ARG A 69 -29.96 2.69 31.67
C ARG A 69 -31.46 2.71 31.33
N GLY A 70 -32.23 1.77 31.86
CA GLY A 70 -33.69 1.69 31.67
C GLY A 70 -34.11 0.38 31.02
N PHE A 71 -34.84 0.44 29.91
CA PHE A 71 -35.23 -0.73 29.14
C PHE A 71 -35.31 -0.42 27.65
N ASN A 72 -35.15 -1.45 26.83
CA ASN A 72 -35.41 -1.41 25.40
C ASN A 72 -36.65 -2.26 25.11
N CYS A 73 -37.50 -1.81 24.18
CA CYS A 73 -38.63 -2.59 23.72
C CYS A 73 -38.76 -2.55 22.19
N PHE A 74 -39.10 -3.68 21.59
CA PHE A 74 -39.26 -3.80 20.15
C PHE A 74 -40.22 -4.93 19.78
N TYR A 75 -40.77 -4.85 18.57
CA TYR A 75 -41.53 -5.95 17.98
C TYR A 75 -40.59 -6.82 17.17
N PRO A 76 -40.42 -8.11 17.51
CA PRO A 76 -39.45 -8.98 16.85
C PRO A 76 -39.71 -9.15 15.36
N TYR A 77 -40.98 -9.09 14.91
CA TYR A 77 -41.37 -9.19 13.51
C TYR A 77 -41.12 -7.91 12.67
N LEU A 78 -40.86 -6.77 13.31
CA LEU A 78 -40.52 -5.51 12.62
C LEU A 78 -39.00 -5.37 12.42
N VAL A 79 -38.19 -6.16 13.11
CA VAL A 79 -36.73 -6.12 12.98
C VAL A 79 -36.33 -6.78 11.66
N LYS A 80 -36.15 -5.95 10.63
CA LYS A 80 -35.70 -6.35 9.31
C LYS A 80 -34.19 -6.25 9.21
N ILE A 81 -33.58 -7.24 8.54
CA ILE A 81 -32.17 -7.25 8.22
C ILE A 81 -31.94 -6.33 7.04
N ASN A 82 -30.90 -5.50 7.11
CA ASN A 82 -30.46 -4.74 5.96
C ASN A 82 -29.73 -5.70 5.00
N GLN A 83 -30.40 -6.11 3.92
CA GLN A 83 -29.79 -6.91 2.86
C GLN A 83 -29.11 -6.05 1.78
N VAL A 84 -29.17 -4.72 1.93
CA VAL A 84 -28.54 -3.81 0.96
C VAL A 84 -27.04 -3.82 1.22
N ALA A 85 -26.32 -4.45 0.30
CA ALA A 85 -24.87 -4.45 0.29
C ALA A 85 -24.38 -3.03 -0.06
N PRO A 86 -23.48 -2.42 0.73
CA PRO A 86 -23.11 -1.04 0.53
C PRO A 86 -22.13 -0.93 -0.63
N PRO A 87 -22.22 0.11 -1.49
CA PRO A 87 -21.13 0.41 -2.39
C PRO A 87 -19.92 0.85 -1.56
N VAL A 88 -18.73 0.41 -1.94
CA VAL A 88 -17.47 0.85 -1.34
C VAL A 88 -16.77 1.81 -2.30
N ALA A 89 -16.17 2.86 -1.75
CA ALA A 89 -15.45 3.86 -2.51
C ALA A 89 -14.07 4.09 -1.88
N ILE A 90 -13.07 4.32 -2.73
CA ILE A 90 -11.75 4.78 -2.31
C ILE A 90 -11.84 6.29 -2.17
N THR A 91 -11.57 6.79 -0.96
CA THR A 91 -11.83 8.18 -0.58
C THR A 91 -10.60 9.06 -0.72
N SER A 92 -9.43 8.54 -0.34
CA SER A 92 -8.16 9.25 -0.47
C SER A 92 -6.99 8.30 -0.69
N VAL A 93 -5.95 8.83 -1.33
CA VAL A 93 -4.64 8.19 -1.44
C VAL A 93 -3.60 9.19 -0.95
N GLU A 94 -2.68 8.73 -0.11
CA GLU A 94 -1.58 9.53 0.42
C GLU A 94 -0.25 8.87 0.06
N LEU A 95 0.72 9.68 -0.36
CA LEU A 95 2.12 9.27 -0.54
C LEU A 95 2.96 9.92 0.56
N PHE A 96 3.69 9.09 1.31
CA PHE A 96 4.48 9.57 2.47
C PHE A 96 3.69 10.45 3.46
N GLY A 97 2.39 10.18 3.60
CA GLY A 97 1.49 10.94 4.48
C GLY A 97 1.01 12.29 3.92
N GLN A 98 1.30 12.59 2.64
CA GLN A 98 0.74 13.74 1.94
C GLN A 98 -0.38 13.28 1.00
N PRO A 99 -1.60 13.87 1.09
CA PRO A 99 -2.71 13.50 0.21
C PRO A 99 -2.44 13.93 -1.24
N ILE A 100 -2.84 13.09 -2.20
CA ILE A 100 -2.79 13.44 -3.63
C ILE A 100 -4.14 14.00 -4.05
N GLU A 101 -4.11 15.13 -4.74
CA GLU A 101 -5.30 15.72 -5.35
C GLU A 101 -5.57 15.12 -6.75
N ALA A 102 -6.85 14.93 -7.07
CA ALA A 102 -7.28 14.50 -8.38
C ALA A 102 -7.03 15.59 -9.43
N GLY A 103 -6.51 15.20 -10.60
CA GLY A 103 -6.09 16.12 -11.67
C GLY A 103 -4.62 16.50 -11.63
N SER A 104 -3.82 15.85 -10.77
CA SER A 104 -2.36 15.95 -10.77
C SER A 104 -1.73 14.95 -11.75
N ASP A 105 -0.45 15.13 -12.10
CA ASP A 105 0.31 14.22 -12.98
C ASP A 105 0.31 12.76 -12.47
N GLN A 106 0.13 12.56 -11.17
CA GLN A 106 0.14 11.26 -10.50
C GLN A 106 -1.25 10.60 -10.47
N LEU A 107 -2.32 11.40 -10.56
CA LEU A 107 -3.70 10.95 -10.46
C LEU A 107 -4.58 11.75 -11.44
N GLU A 108 -4.61 11.27 -12.69
CA GLU A 108 -5.26 11.99 -13.81
C GLU A 108 -6.80 12.04 -13.67
N LYS A 109 -7.39 11.01 -13.05
CA LYS A 109 -8.85 10.89 -12.86
C LYS A 109 -9.21 10.84 -11.38
N SER A 110 -10.39 11.35 -11.04
CA SER A 110 -10.94 11.21 -9.69
C SER A 110 -11.00 9.75 -9.26
N LEU A 111 -10.66 9.47 -8.00
CA LEU A 111 -10.70 8.15 -7.35
C LEU A 111 -12.06 7.45 -7.47
N SER A 112 -13.13 8.21 -7.76
CA SER A 112 -14.48 7.70 -7.97
C SER A 112 -14.65 6.90 -9.27
N HIS A 113 -13.76 7.07 -10.26
CA HIS A 113 -13.89 6.45 -11.59
C HIS A 113 -12.57 5.82 -12.05
N ALA A 114 -12.44 4.50 -11.85
CA ALA A 114 -11.38 3.64 -12.41
C ALA A 114 -10.03 4.37 -12.54
N ALA A 115 -9.56 4.90 -11.41
CA ALA A 115 -8.39 5.74 -11.38
C ALA A 115 -7.13 4.89 -11.55
N GLU A 116 -6.19 5.43 -12.30
CA GLU A 116 -4.83 4.92 -12.41
C GLU A 116 -3.92 5.88 -11.63
N LEU A 117 -3.14 5.32 -10.72
CA LEU A 117 -2.20 6.02 -9.88
C LEU A 117 -0.78 5.74 -10.40
N ASN A 118 -0.14 6.76 -10.95
CA ASN A 118 1.22 6.67 -11.47
C ASN A 118 2.20 7.18 -10.42
N LEU A 119 3.09 6.29 -9.98
CA LEU A 119 4.07 6.54 -8.93
C LEU A 119 5.47 6.49 -9.49
N SER A 120 6.31 7.43 -9.04
CA SER A 120 7.74 7.36 -9.31
C SER A 120 8.41 6.31 -8.41
N HIS A 121 9.60 5.84 -8.80
CA HIS A 121 10.34 4.84 -8.02
C HIS A 121 10.65 5.24 -6.56
N ASN A 122 10.64 6.55 -6.26
CA ASN A 122 10.86 7.07 -4.92
C ASN A 122 9.57 7.16 -4.10
N GLU A 123 8.40 6.99 -4.72
CA GLU A 123 7.07 7.10 -4.11
C GLU A 123 6.47 5.71 -3.84
N ASN A 124 7.24 4.87 -3.14
CA ASN A 124 6.92 3.47 -2.93
C ASN A 124 6.12 3.18 -1.64
N THR A 125 5.69 4.22 -0.92
CA THR A 125 4.91 4.13 0.32
C THR A 125 3.57 4.82 0.15
N ILE A 126 2.49 4.04 0.22
CA ILE A 126 1.14 4.46 -0.12
C ILE A 126 0.20 4.12 1.04
N ASN A 127 -0.60 5.10 1.45
CA ASN A 127 -1.80 4.85 2.26
C ASN A 127 -3.04 5.02 1.39
N ILE A 128 -3.94 4.04 1.43
CA ILE A 128 -5.20 4.07 0.71
C ILE A 128 -6.32 4.07 1.74
N SER A 129 -7.14 5.12 1.75
CA SER A 129 -8.33 5.19 2.59
C SER A 129 -9.57 4.87 1.78
N PHE A 130 -10.50 4.15 2.39
CA PHE A 130 -11.72 3.68 1.75
C PHE A 130 -12.89 3.73 2.72
N ALA A 131 -14.10 3.88 2.19
CA ALA A 131 -15.31 3.94 2.98
C ALA A 131 -16.45 3.16 2.33
N ALA A 132 -17.22 2.46 3.16
CA ALA A 132 -18.52 1.96 2.74
C ALA A 132 -19.52 3.12 2.73
N LEU A 133 -20.24 3.29 1.63
CA LEU A 133 -21.30 4.29 1.47
C LEU A 133 -22.60 3.79 2.12
N SER A 134 -22.51 3.33 3.38
CA SER A 134 -23.65 3.05 4.26
C SER A 134 -23.65 4.05 5.40
N TYR A 135 -24.73 4.82 5.51
CA TYR A 135 -24.94 5.75 6.62
C TYR A 135 -25.47 5.04 7.88
N VAL A 136 -25.91 3.80 7.76
CA VAL A 136 -26.42 3.00 8.88
C VAL A 136 -25.24 2.34 9.58
N SER A 137 -24.93 2.82 10.78
CA SER A 137 -23.98 2.25 11.75
C SER A 137 -22.60 1.93 11.16
N PRO A 138 -21.86 2.94 10.66
CA PRO A 138 -20.57 2.75 9.97
C PRO A 138 -19.50 2.04 10.83
N GLU A 139 -19.57 2.15 12.16
CA GLU A 139 -18.63 1.49 13.07
C GLU A 139 -18.74 -0.04 13.08
N LYS A 140 -19.81 -0.60 12.52
CA LYS A 140 -19.99 -2.06 12.38
C LYS A 140 -19.47 -2.62 11.06
N ASN A 141 -19.13 -1.76 10.11
CA ASN A 141 -18.69 -2.23 8.81
C ASN A 141 -17.32 -2.91 8.95
N GLN A 142 -17.19 -4.06 8.30
CA GLN A 142 -15.93 -4.75 8.10
C GLN A 142 -15.45 -4.48 6.69
N TYR A 143 -14.13 -4.40 6.53
CA TYR A 143 -13.49 -4.22 5.24
C TYR A 143 -12.64 -5.45 4.95
N ALA A 144 -12.54 -5.78 3.68
CA ALA A 144 -11.53 -6.70 3.19
C ALA A 144 -10.85 -6.06 2.01
N TYR A 145 -9.52 -6.04 2.03
CA TYR A 145 -8.73 -5.49 0.93
C TYR A 145 -7.64 -6.48 0.49
N LYS A 146 -7.17 -6.27 -0.74
CA LYS A 146 -6.11 -7.08 -1.36
C LYS A 146 -5.37 -6.24 -2.39
N LEU A 147 -4.05 -6.28 -2.37
CA LEU A 147 -3.22 -5.75 -3.46
C LEU A 147 -2.74 -6.90 -4.33
N GLU A 148 -3.31 -7.04 -5.52
CA GLU A 148 -2.89 -8.06 -6.47
C GLU A 148 -1.44 -7.84 -6.91
N GLY A 149 -0.62 -8.89 -6.80
CA GLY A 149 0.83 -8.83 -7.03
C GLY A 149 1.66 -8.74 -5.75
N VAL A 150 1.04 -8.46 -4.60
CA VAL A 150 1.69 -8.43 -3.27
C VAL A 150 1.02 -9.40 -2.32
N ASP A 151 -0.30 -9.28 -2.15
CA ASP A 151 -1.07 -10.09 -1.21
C ASP A 151 -1.56 -11.39 -1.84
N LYS A 152 -1.40 -12.51 -1.12
CA LYS A 152 -1.91 -13.82 -1.55
C LYS A 152 -3.43 -13.93 -1.35
N ASP A 153 -3.89 -13.56 -0.15
CA ASP A 153 -5.27 -13.67 0.30
C ASP A 153 -5.85 -12.31 0.72
N TRP A 154 -7.15 -12.26 0.97
CA TRP A 154 -7.83 -11.06 1.47
C TRP A 154 -7.42 -10.75 2.92
N ILE A 155 -7.13 -9.48 3.19
CA ILE A 155 -6.85 -8.98 4.53
C ILE A 155 -8.14 -8.38 5.09
N TYR A 156 -8.65 -8.95 6.17
CA TYR A 156 -9.86 -8.51 6.85
C TYR A 156 -9.53 -7.52 7.96
N THR A 157 -10.20 -6.37 7.99
CA THR A 157 -9.95 -5.31 8.96
C THR A 157 -11.23 -4.55 9.32
N HIS A 158 -11.21 -3.88 10.47
CA HIS A 158 -12.20 -2.86 10.84
C HIS A 158 -11.71 -1.44 10.51
N GLU A 159 -10.43 -1.30 10.16
CA GLU A 159 -9.83 -0.02 9.79
C GLU A 159 -10.24 0.39 8.37
N HIS A 160 -10.42 1.69 8.17
CA HIS A 160 -10.81 2.29 6.89
C HIS A 160 -9.58 2.68 6.04
N ARG A 161 -8.42 2.09 6.33
CA ARG A 161 -7.14 2.41 5.71
C ARG A 161 -6.28 1.17 5.51
N ALA A 162 -5.64 1.07 4.36
CA ALA A 162 -4.57 0.12 4.07
C ALA A 162 -3.25 0.88 3.84
N ASN A 163 -2.15 0.33 4.33
CA ASN A 163 -0.81 0.90 4.18
C ASN A 163 0.11 -0.13 3.52
N TYR A 164 0.74 0.26 2.42
CA TYR A 164 1.76 -0.52 1.73
C TYR A 164 3.06 0.28 1.67
N THR A 165 4.14 -0.36 2.11
CA THR A 165 5.48 0.26 2.14
C THR A 165 6.42 -0.48 1.19
N ASN A 166 7.37 0.27 0.63
CA ASN A 166 8.44 -0.26 -0.20
C ASN A 166 7.96 -1.13 -1.39
N LEU A 167 6.91 -0.69 -2.08
CA LEU A 167 6.40 -1.38 -3.26
C LEU A 167 7.44 -1.40 -4.39
N PRO A 168 7.80 -2.58 -4.93
CA PRO A 168 8.68 -2.68 -6.09
C PRO A 168 8.09 -2.02 -7.34
N ALA A 169 8.95 -1.77 -8.34
CA ALA A 169 8.48 -1.33 -9.65
C ALA A 169 7.61 -2.42 -10.30
N GLY A 170 6.42 -2.04 -10.78
CA GLY A 170 5.43 -2.98 -11.29
C GLY A 170 4.05 -2.37 -11.40
N THR A 171 3.09 -3.18 -11.86
CA THR A 171 1.67 -2.83 -11.95
C THR A 171 0.90 -3.68 -10.96
N TYR A 172 0.09 -3.01 -10.13
CA TYR A 172 -0.70 -3.63 -9.07
C TYR A 172 -2.16 -3.18 -9.19
N THR A 173 -3.07 -4.01 -8.68
CA THR A 173 -4.48 -3.64 -8.56
C THR A 173 -4.90 -3.76 -7.11
N PHE A 174 -5.24 -2.63 -6.50
CA PHE A 174 -5.83 -2.61 -5.18
C PHE A 174 -7.33 -2.88 -5.29
N LEU A 175 -7.79 -3.89 -4.56
CA LEU A 175 -9.18 -4.31 -4.47
C LEU A 175 -9.66 -4.11 -3.04
N VAL A 176 -10.84 -3.53 -2.87
CA VAL A 176 -11.49 -3.43 -1.57
C VAL A 176 -12.98 -3.73 -1.67
N LYS A 177 -13.50 -4.44 -0.66
CA LYS A 177 -14.91 -4.68 -0.42
C LYS A 177 -15.25 -4.38 1.03
N ALA A 178 -16.51 -4.10 1.29
CA ALA A 178 -17.00 -3.78 2.63
C ALA A 178 -18.26 -4.58 2.94
N THR A 179 -18.53 -4.80 4.23
CA THR A 179 -19.83 -5.28 4.70
C THR A 179 -20.72 -4.10 5.08
N ASN A 180 -22.03 -4.33 5.10
CA ASN A 180 -22.92 -3.47 5.89
C ASN A 180 -22.87 -3.84 7.39
N ASN A 181 -23.72 -3.15 8.16
CA ASN A 181 -23.95 -3.36 9.59
C ASN A 181 -24.37 -4.79 9.96
N ASP A 182 -24.94 -5.55 9.01
CA ASP A 182 -25.44 -6.92 9.20
C ASP A 182 -24.49 -7.98 8.60
N GLY A 183 -23.28 -7.60 8.18
CA GLY A 183 -22.25 -8.53 7.69
C GLY A 183 -22.40 -8.95 6.23
N VAL A 184 -23.28 -8.30 5.46
CA VAL A 184 -23.45 -8.58 4.03
C VAL A 184 -22.37 -7.87 3.22
N TRP A 185 -21.50 -8.65 2.57
CA TRP A 185 -20.43 -8.14 1.71
C TRP A 185 -20.95 -7.45 0.45
N SER A 186 -20.27 -6.37 0.04
CA SER A 186 -20.51 -5.64 -1.20
C SER A 186 -20.36 -6.59 -2.40
N LYS A 187 -21.33 -6.53 -3.33
CA LYS A 187 -21.28 -7.32 -4.58
C LYS A 187 -20.19 -6.83 -5.53
N ASN A 188 -19.95 -5.52 -5.51
CA ASN A 188 -18.93 -4.87 -6.32
C ASN A 188 -17.76 -4.47 -5.42
N GLU A 189 -16.55 -4.72 -5.90
CA GLU A 189 -15.29 -4.31 -5.30
C GLU A 189 -14.87 -2.97 -5.91
N ALA A 190 -14.38 -2.03 -5.09
CA ALA A 190 -13.69 -0.86 -5.62
C ALA A 190 -12.28 -1.26 -6.04
N ARG A 191 -11.84 -0.70 -7.17
CA ARG A 191 -10.56 -1.03 -7.79
C ARG A 191 -9.76 0.24 -8.04
N LEU A 192 -8.47 0.19 -7.74
CA LEU A 192 -7.50 1.23 -8.06
C LEU A 192 -6.28 0.58 -8.71
N GLN A 193 -5.92 1.01 -9.91
CA GLN A 193 -4.73 0.55 -10.58
C GLN A 193 -3.54 1.39 -10.12
N ILE A 194 -2.45 0.75 -9.72
CA ILE A 194 -1.26 1.39 -9.19
C ILE A 194 -0.08 0.97 -10.06
N VAL A 195 0.62 1.93 -10.65
CA VAL A 195 1.78 1.70 -11.51
C VAL A 195 2.99 2.37 -10.88
N VAL A 196 3.95 1.57 -10.44
CA VAL A 196 5.22 2.06 -9.89
C VAL A 196 6.27 1.99 -10.99
N HIS A 197 6.68 3.15 -11.51
CA HIS A 197 7.66 3.24 -12.59
C HIS A 197 9.09 2.96 -12.09
N PRO A 198 9.91 2.22 -12.86
CA PRO A 198 11.30 2.00 -12.52
C PRO A 198 12.12 3.30 -12.61
N PRO A 199 13.28 3.39 -11.92
CA PRO A 199 14.13 4.58 -11.98
C PRO A 199 14.66 4.87 -13.38
N PHE A 200 14.71 6.15 -13.78
CA PHE A 200 15.14 6.53 -15.13
C PHE A 200 16.61 6.17 -15.43
N TRP A 201 17.50 6.09 -14.44
CA TRP A 201 18.89 5.64 -14.60
C TRP A 201 19.03 4.13 -14.85
N TRP A 202 17.94 3.37 -14.70
CA TRP A 202 17.85 1.98 -15.12
C TRP A 202 17.38 1.80 -16.56
N SER A 203 17.03 2.90 -17.25
CA SER A 203 16.61 2.88 -18.64
C SER A 203 17.74 2.41 -19.58
N LEU A 204 17.37 1.73 -20.67
CA LEU A 204 18.29 1.30 -21.73
C LEU A 204 19.24 2.42 -22.22
N PRO A 205 18.79 3.65 -22.51
CA PRO A 205 19.69 4.73 -22.93
C PRO A 205 20.72 5.12 -21.85
N ALA A 206 20.34 5.10 -20.56
CA ALA A 206 21.30 5.37 -19.48
C ALA A 206 22.40 4.30 -19.42
N LYS A 207 22.05 3.02 -19.62
CA LYS A 207 23.04 1.92 -19.71
C LYS A 207 24.01 2.11 -20.88
N ILE A 208 23.50 2.53 -22.04
CA ILE A 208 24.34 2.84 -23.23
C ILE A 208 25.28 4.01 -22.93
N LEU A 209 24.79 5.07 -22.28
CA LEU A 209 25.60 6.23 -21.91
C LEU A 209 26.74 5.84 -20.96
N TYR A 210 26.46 5.01 -19.94
CA TYR A 210 27.51 4.50 -19.04
C TYR A 210 28.55 3.66 -19.80
N LEU A 211 28.12 2.82 -20.72
CA LEU A 211 29.02 2.03 -21.58
C LEU A 211 29.93 2.94 -22.42
N LEU A 212 29.38 4.00 -23.01
CA LEU A 212 30.13 4.99 -23.78
C LEU A 212 31.12 5.77 -22.90
N LEU A 213 30.72 6.20 -21.70
CA LEU A 213 31.60 6.89 -20.76
C LEU A 213 32.76 6.00 -20.31
N ILE A 214 32.50 4.72 -20.01
CA ILE A 214 33.54 3.75 -19.68
C ILE A 214 34.48 3.55 -20.88
N GLY A 215 33.93 3.38 -22.09
CA GLY A 215 34.71 3.25 -23.31
C GLY A 215 35.60 4.49 -23.57
N TYR A 216 35.04 5.69 -23.38
CA TYR A 216 35.78 6.94 -23.51
C TYR A 216 36.88 7.07 -22.45
N ALA A 217 36.61 6.70 -21.19
CA ALA A 217 37.61 6.71 -20.14
C ALA A 217 38.79 5.77 -20.44
N ILE A 218 38.50 4.56 -20.94
CA ILE A 218 39.53 3.60 -21.39
C ILE A 218 40.32 4.17 -22.58
N TYR A 219 39.64 4.73 -23.57
CA TYR A 219 40.28 5.37 -24.73
C TYR A 219 41.20 6.51 -24.30
N TRP A 220 40.72 7.41 -23.43
CA TRP A 220 41.50 8.53 -22.94
C TRP A 220 42.71 8.07 -22.11
N PHE A 221 42.54 7.04 -21.28
CA PHE A 221 43.63 6.45 -20.50
C PHE A 221 44.70 5.81 -21.38
N THR A 222 44.31 5.04 -22.39
CA THR A 222 45.25 4.41 -23.34
C THR A 222 46.01 5.46 -24.16
N GLN A 223 45.33 6.49 -24.66
CA GLN A 223 45.96 7.60 -25.36
C GLN A 223 46.93 8.38 -24.48
N SER A 224 46.56 8.63 -23.23
CA SER A 224 47.42 9.31 -22.26
C SER A 224 48.68 8.49 -21.95
N ARG A 225 48.56 7.16 -21.86
CA ARG A 225 49.71 6.26 -21.72
C ARG A 225 50.60 6.29 -22.95
N LEU A 226 50.03 6.12 -24.14
CA LEU A 226 50.76 6.16 -25.42
C LEU A 226 51.51 7.48 -25.61
N LYS A 227 50.88 8.61 -25.27
CA LYS A 227 51.52 9.93 -25.37
C LYS A 227 52.67 10.09 -24.38
N ARG A 228 52.58 9.50 -23.18
CA ARG A 228 53.69 9.47 -22.21
C ARG A 228 54.85 8.60 -22.70
N GLU A 229 54.57 7.43 -23.23
CA GLU A 229 55.60 6.53 -23.80
C GLU A 229 56.31 7.17 -24.99
N LYS A 230 55.56 7.76 -25.94
CA LYS A 230 56.16 8.49 -27.07
C LYS A 230 57.03 9.65 -26.61
N ARG A 231 56.61 10.39 -25.59
CA ARG A 231 57.41 11.51 -25.06
C ARG A 231 58.72 11.03 -24.43
N ARG A 232 58.70 9.92 -23.69
CA ARG A 232 59.93 9.30 -23.17
C ARG A 232 60.86 8.85 -24.27
N HIS A 233 60.33 8.20 -25.31
CA HIS A 233 61.15 7.73 -26.42
C HIS A 233 61.77 8.90 -27.21
N GLN A 234 61.04 10.00 -27.39
CA GLN A 234 61.58 11.22 -27.99
C GLN A 234 62.72 11.81 -27.13
N GLU A 235 62.54 11.88 -25.81
CA GLU A 235 63.57 12.35 -24.88
C GLU A 235 64.84 11.47 -24.92
N GLU A 236 64.69 10.15 -25.07
CA GLU A 236 65.82 9.22 -25.24
C GLU A 236 66.57 9.43 -26.57
N LEU A 237 65.84 9.61 -27.68
CA LEU A 237 66.42 9.89 -29.00
C LEU A 237 67.16 11.24 -28.99
N ASP A 238 66.57 12.28 -28.42
CA ASP A 238 67.22 13.60 -28.29
C ASP A 238 68.50 13.51 -27.44
N GLN A 239 68.54 12.66 -26.41
CA GLN A 239 69.75 12.43 -25.62
C GLN A 239 70.83 11.69 -26.40
N LEU A 240 70.46 10.70 -27.21
CA LEU A 240 71.39 9.97 -28.09
C LEU A 240 71.99 10.89 -29.16
N GLU A 241 71.17 11.74 -29.78
CA GLU A 241 71.62 12.71 -30.78
C GLU A 241 72.59 13.73 -30.16
N ARG A 242 72.26 14.27 -28.97
CA ARG A 242 73.17 15.16 -28.22
C ARG A 242 74.50 14.50 -27.87
N LYS A 243 74.50 13.21 -27.51
CA LYS A 243 75.73 12.45 -27.24
C LYS A 243 76.57 12.28 -28.50
N GLN A 244 75.97 11.89 -29.63
CA GLN A 244 76.69 11.80 -30.90
C GLN A 244 77.27 13.15 -31.34
N ASP A 245 76.50 14.23 -31.19
CA ASP A 245 76.98 15.58 -31.49
C ASP A 245 78.16 15.99 -30.62
N GLN A 246 78.16 15.61 -29.33
CA GLN A 246 79.30 15.83 -28.44
C GLN A 246 80.51 15.00 -28.85
N GLU A 247 80.35 13.70 -29.11
CA GLU A 247 81.43 12.82 -29.57
C GLU A 247 82.05 13.32 -30.89
N MET A 248 81.21 13.76 -31.84
CA MET A 248 81.66 14.34 -33.10
C MET A 248 82.42 15.67 -32.92
N ARG A 249 81.99 16.52 -31.97
CA ARG A 249 82.69 17.76 -31.63
C ARG A 249 84.05 17.47 -31.01
N ASP A 250 84.12 16.52 -30.08
CA ASP A 250 85.36 16.13 -29.40
C ASP A 250 86.37 15.51 -30.39
N ALA A 251 85.91 14.62 -31.28
CA ALA A 251 86.74 14.05 -32.33
C ALA A 251 87.30 15.11 -33.29
N ARG A 252 86.49 16.13 -33.65
CA ARG A 252 86.97 17.28 -34.44
C ARG A 252 88.05 18.07 -33.69
N LEU A 253 87.84 18.37 -32.41
CA LEU A 253 88.82 19.09 -31.59
C LEU A 253 90.14 18.32 -31.44
N GLN A 254 90.08 17.00 -31.24
CA GLN A 254 91.27 16.15 -31.20
C GLN A 254 92.00 16.13 -32.54
N PHE A 255 91.29 16.00 -33.66
CA PHE A 255 91.88 16.07 -35.00
C PHE A 255 92.60 17.40 -35.25
N PHE A 256 91.98 18.53 -34.90
CA PHE A 256 92.62 19.84 -35.00
C PHE A 256 93.85 19.96 -34.09
N THR A 257 93.77 19.44 -32.86
CA THR A 257 94.90 19.45 -31.92
C THR A 257 96.08 18.61 -32.43
N MET A 258 95.81 17.47 -33.06
CA MET A 258 96.82 16.53 -33.56
C MET A 258 97.52 17.01 -34.85
N ILE A 259 96.89 17.89 -35.64
CA ILE A 259 97.50 18.53 -36.82
C ILE A 259 98.31 19.78 -36.44
N ALA A 260 97.95 20.45 -35.35
CA ALA A 260 98.61 21.67 -34.89
C ALA A 260 99.91 21.42 -34.10
N HIS A 261 100.20 20.17 -33.73
CA HIS A 261 101.44 19.76 -33.07
C HIS A 261 102.41 19.12 -34.07
#